data_AF-A0A962VKZ5-F1
#
_entry.id   AF-A0A962VKZ5-F1
#
_cell.length_a   1.000
_cell.length_b   1.000
_cell.length_c   1.000
_cell.angle_alpha   90.00
_cell.angle_beta   90.00
_cell.angle_gamma   90.00
#
_symmetry.space_group_name_H-M   'P 1'
#
loop_
_entity.id
_entity.type
_entity.pdbx_description
1 polymer ?
#
loop_
_entity_poly.entity_id
_entity_poly.type
_entity_poly.pdbx_seq_one_letter_code
_entity_poly.pdbx_strand_id
1 'polypeptide(L)'
;MSEDRSSSGSLTARWLERLFPVVGEPRDRQDLISLLKQARDRAIFDTEALAMLEGVLQVSDLQVRDIMIPRAQMVVVGRDHELGQVLPVVTDSAHSRFPVIDDAVAEGADAGRVEGEVGDGPRRQDRVEGGPH
;
A
#
# COMPACT_ATOMS: atom_id res chain seq x y z
N MET A 1 15.76 29.78 19.13
CA MET A 1 15.48 28.97 17.92
C MET A 1 14.05 28.49 18.05
N SER A 2 13.13 29.05 17.26
CA SER A 2 11.72 28.65 17.21
C SER A 2 11.28 28.60 15.75
N GLU A 3 11.36 27.38 15.25
CA GLU A 3 10.57 26.67 14.24
C GLU A 3 9.63 27.49 13.32
N ASP A 4 10.00 27.56 12.04
CA ASP A 4 9.11 27.82 10.92
C ASP A 4 8.13 26.65 10.71
N ARG A 5 6.83 26.89 10.89
CA ARG A 5 5.74 25.99 10.48
C ARG A 5 4.67 26.74 9.68
N SER A 6 5.01 27.23 8.49
CA SER A 6 3.97 27.73 7.57
C SER A 6 4.45 27.77 6.11
N SER A 7 4.18 26.71 5.33
CA SER A 7 4.26 26.81 3.86
C SER A 7 3.48 25.74 3.06
N SER A 8 2.63 24.90 3.67
CA SER A 8 1.89 23.86 2.91
C SER A 8 0.43 24.22 2.60
N GLY A 9 -0.26 24.96 3.49
CA GLY A 9 -1.68 25.34 3.28
C GLY A 9 -1.96 26.53 2.35
N SER A 10 -0.91 27.17 1.80
CA SER A 10 -1.03 28.39 0.99
C SER A 10 -1.22 28.12 -0.50
N LEU A 11 -0.65 27.03 -1.01
CA LEU A 11 -0.73 26.69 -2.42
C LEU A 11 -2.14 26.21 -2.80
N THR A 12 -2.78 25.42 -1.92
CA THR A 12 -4.15 24.94 -2.12
C THR A 12 -5.19 26.06 -2.00
N ALA A 13 -4.99 27.03 -1.11
CA ALA A 13 -5.87 28.18 -1.00
C ALA A 13 -5.82 29.09 -2.23
N ARG A 14 -4.62 29.34 -2.78
CA ARG A 14 -4.41 30.29 -3.90
C ARG A 14 -4.96 29.83 -5.25
N TRP A 15 -5.00 28.53 -5.56
CA TRP A 15 -5.67 28.06 -6.78
C TRP A 15 -7.19 28.14 -6.61
N LEU A 16 -7.69 27.79 -5.43
CA LEU A 16 -9.12 27.80 -5.14
C LEU A 16 -9.70 29.23 -5.20
N GLU A 17 -8.97 30.22 -4.68
CA GLU A 17 -9.31 31.65 -4.82
C GLU A 17 -9.34 32.15 -6.28
N ARG A 18 -8.60 31.50 -7.21
CA ARG A 18 -8.65 31.83 -8.65
C ARG A 18 -9.84 31.19 -9.37
N LEU A 19 -10.47 30.17 -8.79
CA LEU A 19 -11.63 29.48 -9.37
C LEU A 19 -12.95 30.17 -9.05
N PHE A 20 -13.11 30.60 -7.80
CA PHE A 20 -14.38 31.17 -7.30
C PHE A 20 -14.89 32.40 -8.07
N PRO A 21 -14.06 33.41 -8.46
CA PRO A 21 -14.58 34.60 -9.12
C PRO A 21 -15.04 34.36 -10.57
N VAL A 22 -14.79 33.18 -11.14
CA VAL A 22 -14.91 32.93 -12.58
C VAL A 22 -16.16 32.12 -12.95
N VAL A 23 -16.78 31.40 -12.00
CA VAL A 23 -17.83 30.40 -12.33
C VAL A 23 -18.96 30.29 -11.27
N GLY A 24 -18.87 30.97 -10.13
CA GLY A 24 -19.92 30.95 -9.10
C GLY A 24 -19.77 29.80 -8.09
N GLU A 25 -20.53 29.87 -6.99
CA GLU A 25 -20.47 28.91 -5.88
C GLU A 25 -21.28 27.63 -6.22
N PRO A 26 -20.65 26.44 -6.25
CA PRO A 26 -21.34 25.19 -6.57
C PRO A 26 -22.32 24.82 -5.45
N ARG A 27 -23.53 24.37 -5.81
CA ARG A 27 -24.60 24.06 -4.84
C ARG A 27 -24.60 22.59 -4.43
N ASP A 28 -24.13 21.72 -5.32
CA ASP A 28 -24.00 20.31 -5.09
C ASP A 28 -22.72 19.74 -5.71
N ARG A 29 -22.51 18.43 -5.52
CA ARG A 29 -21.34 17.71 -6.04
C ARG A 29 -21.26 17.75 -7.57
N GLN A 30 -22.39 17.69 -8.26
CA GLN A 30 -22.44 17.67 -9.71
C GLN A 30 -22.05 19.03 -10.29
N ASP A 31 -22.50 20.10 -9.65
CA ASP A 31 -22.08 21.47 -9.93
C ASP A 31 -20.57 21.64 -9.73
N LEU A 32 -20.02 21.13 -8.62
CA LEU A 32 -18.59 21.19 -8.32
C LEU A 32 -17.74 20.45 -9.38
N ILE A 33 -18.15 19.25 -9.80
CA ILE A 33 -17.43 18.50 -10.85
C ILE A 33 -17.47 19.27 -12.18
N SER A 34 -18.63 19.86 -12.51
CA SER A 34 -18.79 20.64 -13.73
C SER A 34 -17.93 21.90 -13.71
N LEU A 35 -17.83 22.56 -12.55
CA LEU A 35 -16.92 23.68 -12.30
C LEU A 35 -15.45 23.30 -12.52
N LEU A 36 -15.01 22.18 -11.94
CA LEU A 36 -13.62 21.71 -12.07
C LEU A 36 -13.28 21.37 -13.52
N LYS A 37 -14.21 20.78 -14.28
CA LYS A 37 -14.04 20.52 -15.73
C LYS A 37 -13.86 21.81 -16.53
N GLN A 38 -14.68 22.83 -16.27
CA GLN A 38 -14.54 24.13 -16.92
C GLN A 38 -13.22 24.83 -16.57
N ALA A 39 -12.75 24.69 -15.33
CA ALA A 39 -11.48 25.24 -14.89
C ALA A 39 -10.28 24.60 -15.61
N ARG A 40 -10.32 23.27 -15.81
CA ARG A 40 -9.37 22.55 -16.66
C ARG A 40 -9.40 23.05 -18.09
N ASP A 41 -10.60 23.24 -18.68
CA ASP A 41 -10.73 23.74 -20.06
C ASP A 41 -10.15 25.15 -20.24
N ARG A 42 -10.09 25.93 -19.16
CA ARG A 42 -9.43 27.25 -19.09
C ARG A 42 -7.95 27.16 -18.70
N ALA A 43 -7.37 25.95 -18.67
CA ALA A 43 -5.99 25.66 -18.34
C ALA A 43 -5.54 26.18 -16.96
N ILE A 44 -6.44 26.23 -15.98
CA ILE A 44 -6.08 26.59 -14.59
C ILE A 44 -5.27 25.46 -13.93
N PHE A 45 -5.56 24.23 -14.30
CA PHE A 45 -4.82 23.01 -13.95
C PHE A 45 -5.02 21.96 -15.06
N ASP A 46 -4.22 20.90 -15.01
CA ASP A 46 -4.19 19.86 -16.04
C ASP A 46 -5.15 18.69 -15.76
N THR A 47 -5.16 17.71 -16.66
CA THR A 47 -6.02 16.52 -16.54
C THR A 47 -5.65 15.66 -15.35
N GLU A 48 -4.37 15.61 -14.96
CA GLU A 48 -3.92 14.85 -13.78
C GLU A 48 -4.47 15.46 -12.50
N ALA A 49 -4.39 16.79 -12.36
CA ALA A 49 -5.00 17.50 -11.24
C ALA A 49 -6.52 17.34 -11.20
N LEU A 50 -7.22 17.34 -12.35
CA LEU A 50 -8.65 17.05 -12.40
C LEU A 50 -8.95 15.64 -11.86
N ALA A 51 -8.22 14.63 -12.33
CA ALA A 51 -8.41 13.24 -11.91
C ALA A 51 -8.16 13.05 -10.40
N MET A 52 -7.13 13.72 -9.85
CA MET A 52 -6.89 13.72 -8.40
C MET A 52 -8.06 14.35 -7.63
N LEU A 53 -8.59 15.49 -8.08
CA LEU A 53 -9.72 16.16 -7.42
C LEU A 53 -11.00 15.32 -7.49
N GLU A 54 -11.30 14.73 -8.64
CA GLU A 54 -12.43 13.80 -8.79
C GLU A 54 -12.25 12.57 -7.87
N GLY A 55 -11.03 12.04 -7.76
CA GLY A 55 -10.69 10.95 -6.85
C GLY A 55 -10.89 11.31 -5.37
N VAL A 56 -10.45 12.50 -4.93
CA VAL A 56 -10.67 12.98 -3.56
C VAL A 56 -12.16 13.09 -3.24
N LEU A 57 -12.94 13.65 -4.18
CA LEU A 57 -14.38 13.71 -4.04
C LEU A 57 -14.97 12.29 -3.94
N GLN A 58 -14.49 11.32 -4.70
CA GLN A 58 -14.99 9.94 -4.59
C GLN A 58 -14.64 9.30 -3.23
N VAL A 59 -13.44 9.56 -2.71
CA VAL A 59 -12.98 9.01 -1.42
C VAL A 59 -13.80 9.53 -0.24
N SER A 60 -14.37 10.74 -0.30
CA SER A 60 -15.19 11.27 0.80
C SER A 60 -16.44 10.44 1.10
N ASP A 61 -16.89 9.66 0.13
CA ASP A 61 -18.11 8.85 0.23
C ASP A 61 -17.79 7.39 0.61
N LEU A 62 -16.50 7.00 0.61
CA LEU A 62 -16.05 5.63 0.92
C LEU A 62 -16.00 5.38 2.43
N GLN A 63 -16.45 4.20 2.84
CA GLN A 63 -16.31 3.71 4.20
C GLN A 63 -15.13 2.75 4.29
N VAL A 64 -14.54 2.58 5.48
CA VAL A 64 -13.37 1.70 5.68
C VAL A 64 -13.64 0.28 5.16
N ARG A 65 -14.86 -0.24 5.35
CA ARG A 65 -15.24 -1.58 4.88
C ARG A 65 -15.26 -1.73 3.35
N ASP A 66 -15.39 -0.62 2.62
CA ASP A 66 -15.47 -0.63 1.16
C ASP A 66 -14.08 -0.80 0.53
N ILE A 67 -13.01 -0.56 1.29
CA ILE A 67 -11.61 -0.61 0.82
C ILE A 67 -10.71 -1.54 1.64
N MET A 68 -11.16 -2.05 2.80
CA MET A 68 -10.35 -2.94 3.64
C MET A 68 -10.18 -4.32 3.01
N ILE A 69 -9.05 -4.98 3.31
CA ILE A 69 -8.91 -6.42 3.04
C ILE A 69 -9.71 -7.19 4.11
N PRO A 70 -10.67 -8.06 3.73
CA PRO A 70 -11.45 -8.84 4.68
C PRO A 70 -10.57 -9.72 5.56
N ARG A 71 -10.91 -9.87 6.85
CA ARG A 71 -10.11 -10.64 7.82
C ARG A 71 -9.78 -12.06 7.34
N ALA A 72 -10.73 -12.72 6.69
CA ALA A 72 -10.57 -14.08 6.17
C ALA A 72 -9.60 -14.20 4.97
N GLN A 73 -9.21 -13.07 4.37
CA GLN A 73 -8.32 -13.00 3.21
C GLN A 73 -6.95 -12.39 3.57
N MET A 74 -6.72 -12.06 4.85
CA MET A 74 -5.46 -11.47 5.28
C MET A 74 -4.38 -12.55 5.43
N VAL A 75 -3.19 -12.25 4.91
CA VAL A 75 -1.97 -12.96 5.29
C VAL A 75 -1.52 -12.41 6.64
N VAL A 76 -1.40 -13.27 7.64
CA VAL A 76 -1.09 -12.92 9.03
C VAL A 76 0.12 -13.70 9.52
N VAL A 77 0.78 -13.17 10.55
CA VAL A 77 1.90 -13.85 11.22
C VAL A 77 1.51 -14.12 12.67
N GLY A 78 1.73 -15.35 13.15
CA GLY A 78 1.52 -15.71 14.54
C GLY A 78 2.57 -15.05 15.43
N ARG A 79 2.17 -14.60 16.62
CA ARG A 79 3.06 -13.94 17.57
C ARG A 79 4.25 -14.82 17.96
N ASP A 80 3.99 -16.11 18.15
CA ASP A 80 4.96 -17.07 18.64
C ASP A 80 5.61 -17.89 17.49
N HIS A 81 5.38 -17.51 16.22
CA HIS A 81 6.05 -18.12 15.08
C HIS A 81 7.57 -17.87 15.12
N GLU A 82 8.34 -18.94 14.93
CA GLU A 82 9.78 -18.82 14.76
C GLU A 82 10.12 -18.17 13.43
N LEU A 83 11.28 -17.51 13.34
CA LEU A 83 11.71 -16.79 12.14
C LEU A 83 11.70 -17.68 10.89
N GLY A 84 12.03 -18.97 11.02
CA GLY A 84 11.99 -19.94 9.92
C GLY A 84 10.60 -20.17 9.33
N GLN A 85 9.53 -19.94 10.12
CA GLN A 85 8.14 -20.03 9.67
C GLN A 85 7.64 -18.69 9.08
N VAL A 86 8.15 -17.57 9.59
CA VAL A 86 7.76 -16.22 9.12
C VAL A 86 8.37 -15.89 7.77
N LEU A 87 9.64 -16.26 7.54
CA LEU A 87 10.37 -15.89 6.33
C LEU A 87 9.66 -16.32 5.04
N PRO A 88 9.18 -17.58 4.88
CA PRO A 88 8.44 -18.00 3.69
C PRO A 88 7.18 -17.16 3.46
N VAL A 89 6.40 -16.89 4.52
CA VAL A 89 5.17 -16.08 4.43
C VAL A 89 5.47 -14.68 3.91
N VAL A 90 6.55 -14.06 4.39
CA VAL A 90 6.96 -12.71 3.99
C VAL A 90 7.46 -12.68 2.55
N THR A 91 8.30 -13.64 2.16
CA THR A 91 8.87 -13.69 0.80
C THR A 91 7.81 -14.01 -0.25
N ASP A 92 6.88 -14.92 0.05
CA ASP A 92 5.91 -15.41 -0.92
C ASP A 92 4.76 -14.44 -1.13
N SER A 93 4.32 -13.74 -0.07
CA SER A 93 3.24 -12.74 -0.18
C SER A 93 3.71 -11.39 -0.73
N ALA A 94 5.01 -11.08 -0.61
CA ALA A 94 5.61 -9.81 -1.03
C ALA A 94 4.89 -8.56 -0.46
N HIS A 95 4.27 -8.68 0.72
CA HIS A 95 3.63 -7.56 1.40
C HIS A 95 4.63 -6.79 2.29
N SER A 96 4.41 -5.48 2.44
CA SER A 96 5.26 -4.64 3.28
C SER A 96 4.98 -4.76 4.78
N ARG A 97 3.77 -5.21 5.15
CA ARG A 97 3.26 -5.24 6.52
C ARG A 97 2.37 -6.46 6.72
N PHE A 98 2.46 -7.03 7.92
CA PHE A 98 1.69 -8.20 8.32
C PHE A 98 1.03 -7.92 9.67
N PRO A 99 -0.29 -8.12 9.80
CA PRO A 99 -0.92 -8.19 11.11
C PRO A 99 -0.33 -9.35 11.92
N VAL A 100 0.01 -9.08 13.17
CA VAL A 100 0.47 -10.10 14.13
C VAL A 100 -0.71 -10.49 15.02
N ILE A 101 -1.01 -11.78 15.11
CA ILE A 101 -2.11 -12.32 15.90
C ILE A 101 -1.61 -13.29 16.98
N ASP A 102 -2.31 -13.37 18.12
CA ASP A 102 -2.08 -14.42 19.11
C ASP A 102 -2.67 -15.77 18.62
N ASP A 103 -2.03 -16.89 19.00
CA ASP A 103 -2.24 -18.23 18.45
C ASP A 103 -3.68 -18.76 18.52
N ALA A 104 -4.50 -18.28 19.46
CA ALA A 104 -5.90 -18.70 19.60
C ALA A 104 -6.78 -18.37 18.37
N VAL A 105 -6.29 -17.58 17.42
CA VAL A 105 -6.99 -17.23 16.18
C VAL A 105 -6.27 -17.77 14.93
N ALA A 106 -5.14 -18.46 15.10
CA ALA A 106 -4.32 -19.00 14.02
C ALA A 106 -4.78 -20.39 13.53
N GLU A 107 -5.79 -20.99 14.16
CA GLU A 107 -6.28 -22.35 13.84
C GLU A 107 -6.97 -22.49 12.46
N GLY A 108 -6.99 -21.43 11.64
CA GLY A 108 -7.59 -21.43 10.31
C GLY A 108 -6.75 -20.80 9.20
N ALA A 109 -5.53 -20.34 9.48
CA ALA A 109 -4.61 -19.90 8.43
C ALA A 109 -3.66 -21.06 8.15
N ASP A 110 -4.06 -21.93 7.21
CA ASP A 110 -3.18 -22.94 6.61
C ASP A 110 -1.98 -22.21 5.97
N ALA A 111 -0.96 -21.98 6.79
CA ALA A 111 0.35 -21.54 6.34
C ALA A 111 0.86 -22.68 5.46
N GLY A 112 0.81 -22.45 4.14
CA GLY A 112 0.98 -23.43 3.10
C GLY A 112 2.02 -24.49 3.47
N ARG A 113 1.54 -25.74 3.57
CA ARG A 113 2.39 -26.93 3.58
C ARG A 113 3.27 -26.91 2.33
N VAL A 114 4.52 -26.48 2.49
CA VAL A 114 5.57 -26.67 1.48
C VAL A 114 6.36 -27.91 1.91
N GLU A 115 5.99 -29.07 1.35
CA GLU A 115 6.88 -30.23 1.33
C GLU A 115 7.99 -29.93 0.31
N GLY A 116 9.22 -29.79 0.81
CA GLY A 116 10.41 -29.58 0.00
C GLY A 116 11.61 -30.19 0.69
N GLU A 117 11.87 -31.45 0.39
CA GLU A 117 13.05 -32.21 0.84
C GLU A 117 14.33 -31.47 0.44
N VAL A 118 15.05 -30.93 1.43
CA VAL A 118 16.41 -30.42 1.23
C VAL A 118 17.36 -31.61 1.23
N GLY A 119 17.70 -32.10 0.04
CA GLY A 119 18.71 -33.13 -0.17
C GLY A 119 20.07 -32.68 0.37
N ASP A 120 20.58 -33.44 1.33
CA ASP A 120 21.92 -33.29 1.93
C ASP A 120 23.00 -33.53 0.86
N GLY A 121 23.86 -32.53 0.64
CA GLY A 121 24.98 -32.62 -0.30
C GLY A 121 26.13 -33.44 0.30
N PRO A 122 26.86 -34.26 -0.50
CA PRO A 122 27.90 -35.09 0.06
C PRO A 122 29.14 -34.26 0.40
N ARG A 123 29.54 -34.33 1.68
CA ARG A 123 30.80 -33.81 2.19
C ARG A 123 31.98 -34.68 1.74
N ARG A 124 33.07 -33.99 1.45
CA ARG A 124 34.38 -34.49 1.00
C ARG A 124 34.91 -35.62 1.88
N GLN A 125 35.57 -36.58 1.25
CA GLN A 125 36.66 -37.32 1.90
C GLN A 125 37.91 -37.20 1.04
N ASP A 126 38.91 -36.56 1.63
CA ASP A 126 40.28 -36.57 1.18
C ASP A 126 40.83 -37.99 1.26
N ARG A 127 41.48 -38.45 0.18
CA ARG A 127 42.45 -39.54 0.26
C ARG A 127 43.64 -39.21 -0.63
N VAL A 128 44.73 -38.87 0.03
CA VAL A 128 46.09 -38.83 -0.50
C VAL A 128 46.55 -40.27 -0.76
N GLU A 129 47.21 -40.50 -1.91
CA GLU A 129 48.44 -41.29 -2.12
C GLU A 129 48.47 -42.01 -3.49
N GLY A 130 49.59 -41.85 -4.21
CA GLY A 130 50.17 -42.94 -4.99
C GLY A 130 50.46 -42.75 -6.48
N GLY A 131 51.59 -42.10 -6.81
CA GLY A 131 52.60 -42.60 -7.78
C GLY A 131 52.33 -42.64 -9.30
N PRO A 132 53.39 -42.73 -10.13
CA PRO A 132 53.41 -42.20 -11.50
C PRO A 132 53.30 -43.26 -12.60
N HIS A 133 52.86 -42.84 -13.79
CA HIS A 133 53.33 -43.32 -15.10
C HIS A 133 53.14 -42.22 -16.14
#